data_AF-A0A2D9KZH7-F1
#
_entry.id   AF-A0A2D9KZH7-F1
#
_cell.length_a   1.000
_cell.length_b   1.000
_cell.length_c   1.000
_cell.angle_alpha   90.00
_cell.angle_beta   90.00
_cell.angle_gamma   90.00
#
_symmetry.space_group_name_H-M   'P 1'
#
loop_
_entity.id
_entity.type
_entity.pdbx_description
1 polymer ?
#
loop_
_entity_poly.entity_id
_entity_poly.type
_entity_poly.pdbx_seq_one_letter_code
_entity_poly.pdbx_strand_id
1 'polypeptide(L)'
;MLIGLPRSDIQLINWNIICLNLPSGESGEFFIGYSLNDRLARFSTLIVELDEEKRFGKTKSGSMYSMLGEPGHPCEDGLHVLYQIFGKARIQKELFSDESRGIVSFKYSIFE
;
A
#
# COMPACT_ATOMS: atom_id res chain seq x y z
N MET A 1 -9.60 12.05 7.67
CA MET A 1 -8.68 13.16 7.35
C MET A 1 -7.34 12.54 7.04
N LEU A 2 -6.81 12.72 5.83
CA LEU A 2 -5.45 12.29 5.51
C LEU A 2 -4.47 13.36 5.98
N ILE A 3 -3.38 12.95 6.62
CA ILE A 3 -2.30 13.84 7.04
C ILE A 3 -0.99 13.39 6.39
N GLY A 4 -0.23 14.34 5.85
CA GLY A 4 1.12 14.09 5.36
C GLY A 4 2.06 13.97 6.55
N LEU A 5 2.78 12.85 6.65
CA LEU A 5 3.77 12.63 7.72
C LEU A 5 5.19 12.84 7.16
N PRO A 6 6.12 13.36 8.00
CA PRO A 6 7.51 13.53 7.58
C PRO A 6 8.19 12.19 7.29
N ARG A 7 9.35 12.25 6.63
CA ARG A 7 10.20 11.08 6.44
C ARG A 7 10.52 10.43 7.79
N SER A 8 10.45 9.12 7.85
CA SER A 8 10.71 8.36 9.06
C SER A 8 11.01 6.90 8.74
N ASP A 9 11.52 6.19 9.74
CA ASP A 9 11.66 4.74 9.75
C ASP A 9 10.40 4.12 10.33
N ILE A 10 9.74 3.30 9.53
CA ILE A 10 8.37 2.86 9.76
C ILE A 10 8.35 1.35 9.85
N GLN A 11 7.88 0.83 10.98
CA GLN A 11 7.53 -0.58 11.11
C GLN A 11 6.07 -0.77 10.70
N LEU A 12 5.84 -1.59 9.68
CA LEU A 12 4.54 -1.81 9.07
C LEU A 12 4.09 -3.24 9.32
N ILE A 13 2.93 -3.41 9.94
CA ILE A 13 2.25 -4.71 10.12
C ILE A 13 0.93 -4.73 9.34
N ASN A 14 0.34 -5.92 9.20
CA ASN A 14 -0.93 -6.11 8.47
C ASN A 14 -0.88 -5.35 7.15
N TRP A 15 0.08 -5.73 6.33
CA TRP A 15 0.57 -4.91 5.23
C TRP A 15 0.43 -5.63 3.90
N ASN A 16 0.38 -4.84 2.84
CA ASN A 16 0.49 -5.31 1.46
C ASN A 16 1.15 -4.21 0.61
N ILE A 17 1.37 -4.49 -0.66
CA ILE A 17 1.80 -3.52 -1.65
C ILE A 17 0.65 -3.33 -2.64
N ILE A 18 0.29 -2.08 -2.87
CA ILE A 18 -0.65 -1.69 -3.93
C ILE A 18 0.16 -1.45 -5.20
N CYS A 19 -0.17 -2.19 -6.24
CA CYS A 19 0.34 -1.99 -7.58
C CYS A 19 -0.68 -1.15 -8.36
N LEU A 20 -0.22 -0.01 -8.86
CA LEU A 20 -0.94 0.82 -9.81
C LEU A 20 -0.38 0.57 -11.21
N ASN A 21 -1.23 0.20 -12.16
CA ASN A 21 -0.87 0.04 -13.56
C ASN A 21 -1.80 0.91 -14.41
N LEU A 22 -1.31 2.08 -14.83
CA LEU A 22 -2.08 2.98 -15.66
C LEU A 22 -2.10 2.48 -17.11
N PRO A 23 -3.23 2.65 -17.83
CA PRO A 23 -3.31 2.32 -19.26
C PRO A 23 -2.31 3.10 -20.13
N SER A 24 -1.76 4.21 -19.62
CA SER A 24 -0.68 4.97 -20.27
C SER A 24 0.68 4.24 -20.27
N GLY A 25 0.81 3.11 -19.56
CA GLY A 25 2.04 2.35 -19.40
C GLY A 25 2.86 2.73 -18.15
N GLU A 26 2.43 3.76 -17.41
CA GLU A 26 3.03 4.09 -16.12
C GLU A 26 2.58 3.10 -15.05
N SER A 27 3.52 2.59 -14.26
CA SER A 27 3.22 1.74 -13.11
C SER A 27 3.91 2.23 -11.84
N GLY A 28 3.38 1.83 -10.69
CA GLY A 28 3.96 2.17 -9.41
C GLY A 28 3.49 1.28 -8.28
N GLU A 29 4.40 1.00 -7.35
CA GLU A 29 4.13 0.21 -6.16
C GLU A 29 4.08 1.12 -4.92
N PHE A 30 3.18 0.83 -3.98
CA PHE A 30 2.99 1.61 -2.76
C PHE A 30 2.74 0.69 -1.58
N PHE A 31 3.48 0.88 -0.48
CA PHE A 31 3.18 0.21 0.79
C PHE A 31 1.86 0.70 1.38
N ILE A 32 1.07 -0.24 1.87
CA ILE A 32 -0.14 -0.01 2.66
C ILE A 32 -0.13 -0.91 3.89
N GLY A 33 -0.53 -0.39 5.04
CA GLY A 33 -0.64 -1.18 6.26
C GLY A 33 -0.73 -0.32 7.51
N TYR A 34 -0.55 -0.93 8.67
CA TYR A 34 -0.60 -0.23 9.95
C TYR A 34 0.80 0.04 10.49
N SER A 35 1.09 1.31 10.78
CA SER A 35 2.36 1.69 11.40
C SER A 35 2.31 1.47 12.91
N LEU A 36 3.23 0.69 13.45
CA LEU A 36 3.36 0.49 14.90
C LEU A 36 3.83 1.75 15.62
N ASN A 37 4.76 2.49 15.00
CA ASN A 37 5.37 3.68 15.58
C ASN A 37 4.35 4.82 15.70
N ASP A 38 3.61 5.08 14.63
CA ASP A 38 2.65 6.18 14.57
C ASP A 38 1.24 5.77 15.03
N ARG A 39 1.00 4.46 15.22
CA ARG A 39 -0.29 3.86 15.59
C ARG A 39 -1.43 4.25 14.65
N LEU A 40 -1.15 4.32 13.35
CA LEU A 40 -2.09 4.72 12.32
C LEU A 40 -1.88 3.95 11.02
N ALA A 41 -2.95 3.83 10.23
CA ALA A 41 -2.85 3.32 8.88
C ALA A 41 -2.02 4.26 8.01
N ARG A 42 -1.11 3.67 7.24
CA ARG A 42 -0.24 4.39 6.31
C ARG A 42 -0.47 3.90 4.89
N PHE A 43 -0.45 4.87 3.98
CA PHE A 43 -0.24 4.66 2.56
C PHE A 43 1.00 5.45 2.16
N SER A 44 1.99 4.77 1.62
CA SER A 44 3.29 5.37 1.33
C SER A 44 3.30 6.13 -0.01
N THR A 45 4.41 6.83 -0.27
CA THR A 45 4.73 7.27 -1.64
C THR A 45 5.33 6.12 -2.45
N LEU A 46 5.54 6.33 -3.75
CA LEU A 46 6.09 5.32 -4.66
C LEU A 46 7.31 4.61 -4.07
N ILE A 47 7.29 3.28 -4.08
CA ILE A 47 8.43 2.44 -3.70
C ILE A 47 9.50 2.58 -4.78
N VAL A 48 10.74 2.85 -4.35
CA VAL A 48 11.90 2.99 -5.24
C VAL A 48 12.91 1.87 -5.06
N GLU A 49 12.94 1.25 -3.87
CA GLU A 49 13.78 0.09 -3.56
C GLU A 49 12.95 -0.86 -2.69
N LEU A 50 12.95 -2.16 -3.01
CA LEU A 50 12.28 -3.20 -2.25
C LEU A 50 13.23 -4.40 -2.14
N ASP A 51 13.55 -4.79 -0.92
CA ASP A 51 14.26 -6.01 -0.56
C ASP A 51 13.25 -6.95 0.10
N GLU A 52 12.70 -7.88 -0.70
CA GLU A 52 11.66 -8.81 -0.24
C GLU A 52 12.21 -9.84 0.76
N GLU A 53 13.48 -10.24 0.62
CA GLU A 53 14.13 -11.19 1.55
C GLU A 53 14.28 -10.58 2.94
N LYS A 54 14.75 -9.33 3.02
CA LYS A 54 14.89 -8.61 4.29
C LYS A 54 13.60 -7.92 4.73
N ARG A 55 12.53 -8.02 3.94
CA ARG A 55 11.24 -7.34 4.16
C ARG A 55 11.42 -5.85 4.43
N PHE A 56 12.21 -5.20 3.59
CA PHE A 56 12.57 -3.81 3.73
C PHE A 56 12.30 -3.05 2.44
N GLY A 57 11.94 -1.77 2.53
CA GLY A 57 11.85 -0.95 1.33
C GLY A 57 11.99 0.53 1.60
N LYS A 58 12.30 1.25 0.52
CA LYS A 58 12.48 2.69 0.53
C LYS A 58 11.54 3.32 -0.47
N THR A 59 11.02 4.46 -0.09
CA THR A 59 10.02 5.20 -0.85
C THR A 59 10.62 6.48 -1.41
N LYS A 60 9.95 7.08 -2.41
CA LYS A 60 10.37 8.31 -3.09
C LYS A 60 10.51 9.50 -2.12
N SER A 61 9.72 9.53 -1.04
CA SER A 61 9.88 10.53 0.04
C SER A 61 11.15 10.35 0.87
N GLY A 62 11.89 9.24 0.68
CA GLY A 62 13.05 8.86 1.48
C GLY A 62 12.70 8.16 2.79
N SER A 63 11.44 7.78 3.00
CA SER A 63 11.04 6.99 4.17
C SER A 63 11.43 5.53 3.99
N MET A 64 11.88 4.91 5.08
CA MET A 64 12.26 3.51 5.12
C MET A 64 11.16 2.70 5.81
N TYR A 65 10.80 1.56 5.22
CA TYR A 65 9.75 0.68 5.70
C TYR A 65 10.34 -0.69 6.03
N SER A 66 10.16 -1.13 7.27
CA SER A 66 10.42 -2.49 7.72
C SER A 66 9.09 -3.20 7.86
N MET A 67 8.88 -4.24 7.06
CA MET A 67 7.61 -4.95 6.99
C MET A 67 7.66 -6.16 7.91
N LEU A 68 6.74 -6.20 8.87
CA LEU A 68 6.71 -7.19 9.94
C LEU A 68 5.54 -8.15 9.72
N GLY A 69 5.80 -9.45 9.88
CA GLY A 69 4.84 -10.50 9.56
C GLY A 69 4.72 -10.75 8.05
N GLU A 70 3.83 -11.67 7.67
CA GLU A 70 3.56 -11.99 6.27
C GLU A 70 2.72 -10.89 5.59
N PRO A 71 2.93 -10.66 4.28
CA PRO A 71 2.01 -9.84 3.51
C PRO A 71 0.65 -10.53 3.40
N GLY A 72 -0.42 -9.74 3.35
CA GLY A 72 -1.77 -10.28 3.24
C GLY A 72 -2.82 -9.18 3.25
N HIS A 73 -3.94 -9.40 3.94
CA HIS A 73 -4.96 -8.37 4.02
C HIS A 73 -4.42 -7.16 4.79
N PRO A 74 -4.35 -5.96 4.17
CA PRO A 74 -3.91 -4.78 4.88
C PRO A 74 -4.93 -4.43 5.99
N CYS A 75 -4.49 -3.68 7.01
CA CYS A 75 -5.41 -3.19 8.04
C CYS A 75 -6.61 -2.46 7.41
N GLU A 76 -7.82 -2.60 8.00
CA GLU A 76 -9.06 -2.02 7.46
C GLU A 76 -8.96 -0.50 7.23
N ASP A 77 -8.32 0.21 8.16
CA ASP A 77 -8.07 1.65 8.04
C ASP A 77 -7.16 2.00 6.86
N GLY A 78 -6.28 1.08 6.45
CA GLY A 78 -5.47 1.20 5.24
C GLY A 78 -6.34 1.26 3.99
N LEU A 79 -7.37 0.40 3.90
CA LEU A 79 -8.33 0.45 2.79
C LEU A 79 -9.10 1.77 2.78
N HIS A 80 -9.40 2.31 3.95
CA HIS A 80 -10.04 3.62 4.05
C HIS A 80 -9.19 4.74 3.42
N VAL A 81 -7.86 4.67 3.57
CA VAL A 81 -6.94 5.60 2.89
C VAL A 81 -7.05 5.48 1.38
N LEU A 82 -7.14 4.26 0.82
CA LEU A 82 -7.35 4.07 -0.62
C LEU A 82 -8.67 4.66 -1.10
N TYR A 83 -9.74 4.47 -0.34
CA TYR A 83 -11.05 5.04 -0.67
C TYR A 83 -11.02 6.57 -0.73
N GLN A 84 -10.22 7.22 0.13
CA GLN A 84 -10.07 8.67 0.12
C GLN A 84 -9.19 9.15 -1.04
N ILE A 85 -8.16 8.40 -1.43
CA ILE A 85 -7.24 8.79 -2.52
C ILE A 85 -7.84 8.54 -3.90
N PHE A 86 -8.39 7.34 -4.15
CA PHE A 86 -8.83 6.89 -5.46
C PHE A 86 -10.35 6.89 -5.65
N GLY A 87 -11.10 7.10 -4.57
CA GLY A 87 -12.56 7.02 -4.55
C GLY A 87 -13.05 5.60 -4.27
N LYS A 88 -14.00 5.47 -3.34
CA LYS A 88 -14.56 4.18 -2.89
C LYS A 88 -15.07 3.32 -4.05
N ALA A 89 -15.85 3.90 -4.97
CA ALA A 89 -16.43 3.17 -6.10
C ALA A 89 -15.37 2.56 -7.02
N ARG A 90 -14.25 3.27 -7.23
CA ARG A 90 -13.15 2.80 -8.08
C ARG A 90 -12.38 1.68 -7.41
N ILE A 91 -12.05 1.81 -6.13
CA ILE A 91 -11.37 0.74 -5.38
C ILE A 91 -12.24 -0.51 -5.30
N GLN A 92 -13.55 -0.37 -5.05
CA GLN A 92 -14.46 -1.51 -5.05
C GLN A 92 -14.50 -2.24 -6.40
N LYS A 93 -14.50 -1.49 -7.51
CA LYS A 93 -14.47 -2.06 -8.85
C LYS A 93 -13.12 -2.72 -9.19
N GLU A 94 -12.00 -2.12 -8.81
CA GLU A 94 -10.67 -2.63 -9.20
C GLU A 94 -10.16 -3.76 -8.29
N LEU A 95 -10.43 -3.72 -6.98
CA LEU A 95 -9.90 -4.70 -6.03
C LEU A 95 -10.87 -5.83 -5.66
N PHE A 96 -12.18 -5.61 -5.80
CA PHE A 96 -13.19 -6.50 -5.24
C PHE A 96 -14.31 -6.88 -6.21
N SER A 97 -14.13 -6.63 -7.51
CA SER A 97 -15.11 -6.99 -8.54
C SER A 97 -14.45 -7.73 -9.69
N ASP A 98 -15.18 -8.66 -10.30
CA ASP A 98 -14.77 -9.40 -11.49
C ASP A 98 -14.63 -8.50 -12.73
N GLU A 99 -15.12 -7.25 -12.68
CA GLU A 99 -14.93 -6.24 -13.73
C GLU A 99 -13.65 -5.41 -13.57
N SER A 100 -12.69 -5.88 -12.76
CA SER A 100 -11.41 -5.21 -12.56
C SER A 100 -10.68 -5.03 -13.89
N ARG A 101 -10.15 -3.82 -14.11
CA ARG A 101 -9.27 -3.53 -15.25
C ARG A 101 -7.81 -3.78 -14.90
N GLY A 102 -7.52 -4.21 -13.67
CA GLY A 102 -6.17 -4.39 -13.15
C GLY A 102 -5.41 -3.08 -12.94
N ILE A 103 -6.11 -1.95 -12.85
CA ILE A 103 -5.47 -0.64 -12.68
C ILE A 103 -4.93 -0.50 -11.25
N VAL A 104 -5.65 -1.05 -10.28
CA VAL A 104 -5.23 -1.14 -8.88
C VAL A 104 -5.31 -2.61 -8.49
N SER A 105 -4.23 -3.16 -7.97
CA SER A 105 -4.20 -4.53 -7.46
C SER A 105 -3.33 -4.65 -6.21
N PHE A 106 -3.53 -5.72 -5.44
CA PHE A 106 -2.58 -6.13 -4.42
C PHE A 106 -1.46 -6.96 -5.04
N LYS A 107 -0.21 -6.69 -4.62
CA LYS A 107 0.94 -7.51 -5.04
C LYS A 107 0.86 -8.92 -4.48
N TYR A 108 0.45 -9.05 -3.23
CA TYR A 108 0.31 -10.33 -2.54
C TYR A 108 -1.17 -10.70 -2.39
N SER A 109 -1.46 -12.00 -2.51
CA SER A 109 -2.83 -12.51 -2.35
C SER A 109 -3.40 -12.11 -1.00
N ILE A 110 -4.67 -11.70 -1.02
CA ILE A 110 -5.46 -11.39 0.18
C ILE A 110 -6.49 -12.49 0.51
N PHE A 111 -6.54 -13.53 -0.31
CA PHE A 111 -7.38 -14.71 -0.11
C PHE A 111 -6.51 -15.84 0.43
N GLU A 112 -6.82 -16.31 1.64
CA GLU A 112 -6.45 -17.64 2.14
C GLU A 112 -7.49 -18.68 1.69
#